data_AF-A0A8T1T9K2-F1
#
_entry.id   AF-A0A8T1T9K2-F1
#
_cell.length_a   1.000
_cell.length_b   1.000
_cell.length_c   1.000
_cell.angle_alpha   90.00
_cell.angle_beta   90.00
_cell.angle_gamma   90.00
#
_symmetry.space_group_name_H-M   'P 1'
#
loop_
_entity.id
_entity.type
_entity.pdbx_description
1 polymer ?
#
loop_
_entity_poly.entity_id
_entity_poly.type
_entity_poly.pdbx_seq_one_letter_code
_entity_poly.pdbx_strand_id
1 'polypeptide(L)'
;PEKDVVLLAGACLLPPLHCTREAMAGVTGAVEWVFALYFLTHIPITLIIDLQALLPGAGIYPQSLMELLKWYAVTFKDPMMLEPPAWFKSFIYCEAFLQMPFFPIAAYAFLKGGCKWIRTPAIIYSTHVATTVFSILAHILFHDFSASKHQGPETQQERLTLVAIYAPYLLIPILILFTMLYSPQYNQVEKKKKK
;
A
#
# COMPACT_ATOMS: atom_id res chain seq x y z
N PRO A 1 -17.43 0.95 -62.32
CA PRO A 1 -17.42 -0.25 -61.44
C PRO A 1 -16.05 -0.40 -60.76
N GLU A 2 -16.07 -0.65 -59.44
CA GLU A 2 -14.96 -1.27 -58.69
C GLU A 2 -13.87 -0.39 -58.04
N LYS A 3 -14.14 0.87 -57.67
CA LYS A 3 -13.21 1.63 -56.79
C LYS A 3 -13.81 2.32 -55.55
N ASP A 4 -15.15 2.35 -55.41
CA ASP A 4 -15.80 3.08 -54.30
C ASP A 4 -16.27 2.19 -53.12
N VAL A 5 -15.91 0.91 -53.09
CA VAL A 5 -16.42 -0.05 -52.08
C VAL A 5 -15.47 -0.25 -50.89
N VAL A 6 -14.21 0.20 -50.96
CA VAL A 6 -13.20 -0.13 -49.94
C VAL A 6 -13.12 0.89 -48.79
N LEU A 7 -13.76 2.07 -48.90
CA LEU A 7 -13.65 3.11 -47.86
C LEU A 7 -14.78 3.10 -46.79
N LEU A 8 -15.63 2.06 -46.76
CA LEU A 8 -16.73 1.96 -45.78
C LEU A 8 -16.61 0.76 -44.82
N ALA A 9 -15.58 -0.09 -44.96
CA ALA A 9 -15.45 -1.31 -44.16
C ALA A 9 -14.59 -1.16 -42.88
N GLY A 10 -14.05 0.03 -42.59
CA GLY A 10 -13.09 0.22 -41.48
C GLY A 10 -13.65 0.82 -40.19
N ALA A 11 -14.94 1.18 -40.12
CA ALA A 11 -15.46 2.08 -39.08
C ALA A 11 -16.23 1.40 -37.92
N CYS A 12 -16.30 0.07 -37.84
CA CYS A 12 -17.26 -0.59 -36.93
C CYS A 12 -16.65 -1.60 -35.95
N LEU A 13 -15.51 -1.28 -35.32
CA LEU A 13 -14.96 -2.11 -34.24
C LEU A 13 -14.42 -1.33 -33.02
N LEU A 14 -14.58 0.00 -32.98
CA LEU A 14 -14.25 0.78 -31.78
C LEU A 14 -15.53 1.03 -30.98
N PRO A 15 -15.65 0.54 -29.73
CA PRO A 15 -16.77 0.89 -28.87
C PRO A 15 -16.86 2.42 -28.74
N PRO A 16 -18.07 2.99 -28.57
CA PRO A 16 -18.24 4.43 -28.52
C PRO A 16 -17.32 5.02 -27.45
N LEU A 17 -16.49 5.99 -27.85
CA LEU A 17 -15.51 6.71 -27.02
C LEU A 17 -16.10 7.25 -25.69
N HIS A 18 -17.42 7.43 -25.66
CA HIS A 18 -18.18 7.83 -24.48
C HIS A 18 -18.34 6.70 -23.45
N CYS A 19 -18.73 5.49 -23.89
CA CYS A 19 -18.88 4.32 -23.04
C CYS A 19 -17.54 3.87 -22.44
N THR A 20 -16.46 3.98 -23.22
CA THR A 20 -15.11 3.71 -22.73
C THR A 20 -14.63 4.77 -21.72
N ARG A 21 -14.97 6.05 -21.88
CA ARG A 21 -14.62 7.08 -20.89
C ARG A 21 -15.36 6.93 -19.57
N GLU A 22 -16.66 6.62 -19.59
CA GLU A 22 -17.45 6.44 -18.37
C GLU A 22 -17.06 5.17 -17.63
N ALA A 23 -16.81 4.05 -18.34
CA ALA A 23 -16.28 2.84 -17.74
C ALA A 23 -14.89 3.06 -17.13
N MET A 24 -13.99 3.77 -17.83
CA MET A 24 -12.66 4.10 -17.31
C MET A 24 -12.72 5.05 -16.10
N ALA A 25 -13.66 6.00 -16.08
CA ALA A 25 -13.90 6.87 -14.92
C ALA A 25 -14.41 6.07 -13.72
N GLY A 26 -15.34 5.14 -13.93
CA GLY A 26 -15.86 4.24 -12.89
C GLY A 26 -14.78 3.33 -12.29
N VAL A 27 -13.94 2.72 -13.14
CA VAL A 27 -12.81 1.88 -12.69
C VAL A 27 -11.77 2.69 -11.92
N THR A 28 -11.47 3.91 -12.39
CA THR A 28 -10.52 4.79 -11.70
C THR A 28 -11.05 5.20 -10.33
N GLY A 29 -12.33 5.56 -10.23
CA GLY A 29 -12.97 5.87 -8.96
C GLY A 29 -12.96 4.68 -7.99
N ALA A 30 -13.22 3.46 -8.47
CA ALA A 30 -13.16 2.26 -7.64
C ALA A 30 -11.75 2.00 -7.08
N VAL A 31 -10.71 2.19 -7.90
CA VAL A 31 -9.30 2.05 -7.47
C VAL A 31 -8.91 3.13 -6.46
N GLU A 32 -9.34 4.37 -6.66
CA GLU A 32 -9.13 5.46 -5.69
C GLU A 32 -9.81 5.16 -4.35
N TRP A 33 -11.00 4.57 -4.35
CA TRP A 33 -11.67 4.11 -3.13
C TRP A 33 -10.88 3.03 -2.39
N VAL A 34 -10.27 2.07 -3.11
CA VAL A 34 -9.39 1.07 -2.50
C VAL A 34 -8.20 1.74 -1.82
N PHE A 35 -7.58 2.73 -2.46
CA PHE A 35 -6.47 3.47 -1.87
C PHE A 35 -6.90 4.27 -0.64
N ALA A 36 -8.03 4.96 -0.73
CA ALA A 36 -8.60 5.70 0.39
C ALA A 36 -8.85 4.79 1.60
N LEU A 37 -9.50 3.65 1.38
CA LEU A 37 -9.75 2.67 2.44
C LEU A 37 -8.45 2.13 3.03
N TYR A 38 -7.46 1.81 2.19
CA TYR A 38 -6.13 1.39 2.63
C TYR A 38 -5.50 2.41 3.58
N PHE A 39 -5.43 3.69 3.19
CA PHE A 39 -4.86 4.72 4.07
C PHE A 39 -5.68 4.93 5.34
N LEU A 40 -7.02 4.88 5.25
CA LEU A 40 -7.89 5.03 6.42
C LEU A 40 -7.73 3.91 7.43
N THR A 41 -7.65 2.66 7.00
CA THR A 41 -7.46 1.51 7.90
C THR A 41 -6.03 1.44 8.41
N HIS A 42 -5.04 1.94 7.66
CA HIS A 42 -3.65 1.94 8.12
C HIS A 42 -3.43 2.85 9.32
N ILE A 43 -4.13 3.98 9.44
CA ILE A 43 -4.01 4.91 10.57
C ILE A 43 -4.22 4.20 11.93
N PRO A 44 -5.37 3.55 12.20
CA PRO A 44 -5.56 2.85 13.47
C PRO A 44 -4.63 1.64 13.60
N ILE A 45 -4.31 0.93 12.50
CA ILE A 45 -3.37 -0.20 12.55
C ILE A 45 -2.00 0.28 13.02
N THR A 46 -1.44 1.32 12.44
CA THR A 46 -0.14 1.87 12.84
C THR A 46 -0.16 2.36 14.29
N LEU A 47 -1.18 3.13 14.67
CA LEU A 47 -1.28 3.68 16.03
C LEU A 47 -1.44 2.59 17.08
N ILE A 48 -2.21 1.54 16.79
CA ILE A 48 -2.58 0.50 17.75
C ILE A 48 -1.60 -0.65 17.72
N ILE A 49 -1.03 -1.04 16.58
CA ILE A 49 -0.21 -2.25 16.42
C ILE A 49 1.26 -1.88 16.22
N ASP A 50 1.59 -1.12 15.17
CA ASP A 50 2.99 -0.93 14.77
C ASP A 50 3.78 -0.09 15.80
N LEU A 51 3.19 0.99 16.29
CA LEU A 51 3.82 1.84 17.31
C LEU A 51 4.04 1.13 18.65
N GLN A 52 3.29 0.07 18.98
CA GLN A 52 3.55 -0.71 20.20
C GLN A 52 4.93 -1.37 20.17
N ALA A 53 5.41 -1.78 18.99
CA ALA A 53 6.73 -2.40 18.85
C ALA A 53 7.88 -1.42 19.15
N LEU A 54 7.66 -0.10 19.03
CA LEU A 54 8.66 0.91 19.40
C LEU A 54 8.70 1.22 20.89
N LEU A 55 7.59 1.00 21.61
CA LEU A 55 7.42 1.43 23.00
C LEU A 55 7.06 0.25 23.95
N PRO A 56 7.76 -0.91 23.89
CA PRO A 56 7.44 -2.03 24.75
C PRO A 56 7.68 -1.64 26.22
N GLY A 57 6.64 -1.70 27.04
CA GLY A 57 6.72 -1.43 28.47
C GLY A 57 6.73 0.06 28.87
N ALA A 58 6.48 0.99 27.94
CA ALA A 58 6.35 2.41 28.26
C ALA A 58 5.09 2.75 29.10
N GLY A 59 4.18 1.80 29.28
CA GLY A 59 2.93 1.99 30.03
C GLY A 59 1.89 2.88 29.33
N ILE A 60 2.11 3.21 28.05
CA ILE A 60 1.23 4.10 27.26
C ILE A 60 0.01 3.35 26.69
N TYR A 61 0.17 2.05 26.40
CA TYR A 61 -0.89 1.24 25.82
C TYR A 61 -1.72 0.52 26.91
N PRO A 62 -3.07 0.51 26.80
CA PRO A 62 -3.93 -0.33 27.62
C PRO A 62 -3.56 -1.82 27.52
N GLN A 63 -3.76 -2.56 28.60
CA GLN A 63 -3.44 -3.99 28.66
C GLN A 63 -4.10 -4.80 27.54
N SER A 64 -5.35 -4.48 27.19
CA SER A 64 -6.08 -5.16 26.11
C SER A 64 -5.40 -5.05 24.74
N LEU A 65 -4.77 -3.90 24.43
CA LEU A 65 -4.05 -3.71 23.16
C LEU A 65 -2.70 -4.44 23.15
N MET A 66 -2.04 -4.50 24.31
CA MET A 66 -0.80 -5.27 24.47
C MET A 66 -1.08 -6.79 24.35
N GLU A 67 -2.18 -7.25 24.94
CA GLU A 67 -2.63 -8.64 24.81
C GLU A 67 -3.03 -8.97 23.38
N LEU A 68 -3.68 -8.05 22.66
CA LEU A 68 -4.01 -8.20 21.25
C LEU A 68 -2.75 -8.38 20.39
N LEU A 69 -1.74 -7.51 20.57
CA LEU A 69 -0.46 -7.61 19.86
C LEU A 69 0.22 -8.95 20.16
N LYS A 70 0.25 -9.34 21.44
CA LYS A 70 0.84 -10.60 21.87
C LYS A 70 0.12 -11.81 21.28
N TRP A 71 -1.20 -11.79 21.27
CA TRP A 71 -2.02 -12.82 20.62
C TRP A 71 -1.68 -12.91 19.14
N TYR A 72 -1.70 -11.78 18.42
CA TYR A 72 -1.35 -11.73 16.99
C TYR A 72 0.03 -12.35 16.75
N ALA A 73 1.06 -11.87 17.46
CA ALA A 73 2.43 -12.31 17.25
C ALA A 73 2.65 -13.79 17.57
N VAL A 74 1.99 -14.32 18.61
CA VAL A 74 2.08 -15.75 18.95
C VAL A 74 1.29 -16.63 17.98
N THR A 75 0.12 -16.18 17.54
CA THR A 75 -0.76 -16.92 16.62
C THR A 75 -0.15 -17.00 15.22
N PHE A 76 0.42 -15.91 14.72
CA PHE A 76 0.98 -15.84 13.38
C PHE A 76 2.50 -16.02 13.32
N LYS A 77 3.12 -16.34 14.47
CA LYS A 77 4.56 -16.54 14.60
C LYS A 77 5.35 -15.35 14.07
N ASP A 78 4.99 -14.16 14.53
CA ASP A 78 5.61 -12.90 14.12
C ASP A 78 6.52 -12.35 15.25
N PRO A 79 7.77 -12.83 15.35
CA PRO A 79 8.66 -12.44 16.44
C PRO A 79 9.13 -10.98 16.30
N MET A 80 9.05 -10.39 15.10
CA MET A 80 9.47 -9.01 14.86
C MET A 80 8.59 -8.02 15.62
N MET A 81 7.33 -8.35 15.90
CA MET A 81 6.44 -7.47 16.67
C MET A 81 6.66 -7.55 18.19
N LEU A 82 7.25 -8.64 18.70
CA LEU A 82 7.56 -8.79 20.13
C LEU A 82 9.00 -8.41 20.46
N GLU A 83 9.94 -8.72 19.58
CA GLU A 83 11.35 -8.40 19.71
C GLU A 83 11.86 -7.78 18.40
N PRO A 84 11.50 -6.52 18.13
CA PRO A 84 11.78 -5.87 16.86
C PRO A 84 13.29 -5.63 16.70
N PRO A 85 13.93 -6.20 15.66
CA PRO A 85 15.32 -5.93 15.38
C PRO A 85 15.52 -4.45 14.99
N ALA A 86 16.74 -3.93 15.14
CA ALA A 86 17.01 -2.50 14.95
C ALA A 86 16.60 -1.98 13.56
N TRP A 87 16.81 -2.77 12.51
CA TRP A 87 16.40 -2.42 11.15
C TRP A 87 14.87 -2.33 11.02
N PHE A 88 14.12 -3.23 11.66
CA PHE A 88 12.66 -3.22 11.63
C PHE A 88 12.11 -2.01 12.38
N LYS A 89 12.66 -1.71 13.57
CA LYS A 89 12.36 -0.47 14.31
C LYS A 89 12.59 0.78 13.47
N SER A 90 13.66 0.80 12.67
CA SER A 90 13.93 1.95 11.79
C SER A 90 12.81 2.18 10.77
N PHE A 91 12.20 1.11 10.25
CA PHE A 91 11.04 1.20 9.36
C PHE A 91 9.80 1.70 10.09
N ILE A 92 9.53 1.22 11.30
CA ILE A 92 8.40 1.71 12.11
C ILE A 92 8.60 3.20 12.48
N TYR A 93 9.83 3.64 12.74
CA TYR A 93 10.11 5.07 12.93
C TYR A 93 9.82 5.88 11.68
N CYS A 94 10.24 5.41 10.49
CA CYS A 94 9.87 6.04 9.23
C CYS A 94 8.36 6.09 9.03
N GLU A 95 7.64 5.03 9.40
CA GLU A 95 6.19 4.99 9.37
C GLU A 95 5.57 6.04 10.30
N ALA A 96 6.02 6.08 11.57
CA ALA A 96 5.53 7.00 12.59
C ALA A 96 5.72 8.48 12.23
N PHE A 97 6.87 8.84 11.65
CA PHE A 97 7.22 10.25 11.41
C PHE A 97 6.95 10.73 9.98
N LEU A 98 7.01 9.85 8.99
CA LEU A 98 6.86 10.23 7.58
C LEU A 98 5.53 9.77 7.01
N GLN A 99 5.14 8.52 7.26
CA GLN A 99 3.96 7.92 6.63
C GLN A 99 2.66 8.29 7.36
N MET A 100 2.66 8.24 8.70
CA MET A 100 1.52 8.59 9.54
C MET A 100 0.94 9.98 9.27
N PRO A 101 1.72 11.08 9.21
CA PRO A 101 1.17 12.38 8.83
C PRO A 101 0.69 12.44 7.37
N PHE A 102 1.21 11.57 6.50
CA PHE A 102 0.80 11.49 5.10
C PHE A 102 -0.51 10.70 4.89
N PHE A 103 -0.81 9.69 5.72
CA PHE A 103 -2.03 8.87 5.60
C PHE A 103 -3.34 9.67 5.50
N PRO A 104 -3.66 10.63 6.39
CA PRO A 104 -4.90 11.40 6.28
C PRO A 104 -4.91 12.30 5.03
N ILE A 105 -3.75 12.81 4.60
CA ILE A 105 -3.61 13.63 3.39
C ILE A 105 -3.91 12.79 2.14
N ALA A 106 -3.36 11.57 2.08
CA ALA A 106 -3.59 10.62 1.01
C ALA A 106 -5.04 10.12 0.99
N ALA A 107 -5.58 9.75 2.15
CA ALA A 107 -6.98 9.35 2.29
C ALA A 107 -7.92 10.44 1.75
N TYR A 108 -7.73 11.70 2.16
CA TYR A 108 -8.50 12.82 1.64
C TYR A 108 -8.39 12.95 0.11
N ALA A 109 -7.16 12.91 -0.42
CA ALA A 109 -6.93 13.08 -1.86
C ALA A 109 -7.62 12.02 -2.70
N PHE A 110 -7.60 10.76 -2.25
CA PHE A 110 -8.23 9.63 -2.92
C PHE A 110 -9.75 9.57 -2.71
N LEU A 111 -10.26 9.94 -1.53
CA LEU A 111 -11.72 10.06 -1.28
C LEU A 111 -12.35 11.15 -2.14
N LYS A 112 -11.68 12.30 -2.26
CA LYS A 112 -12.16 13.42 -3.07
C LYS A 112 -12.08 13.11 -4.57
N GLY A 113 -11.10 12.31 -4.98
CA GLY A 113 -10.79 12.04 -6.37
C GLY A 113 -10.18 13.25 -7.10
N GLY A 114 -9.46 12.98 -8.19
CA GLY A 114 -8.94 14.02 -9.10
C GLY A 114 -7.87 14.97 -8.51
N CYS A 115 -7.34 14.68 -7.32
CA CYS A 115 -6.32 15.49 -6.65
C CYS A 115 -4.92 15.27 -7.26
N LYS A 116 -4.63 15.88 -8.41
CA LYS A 116 -3.37 15.67 -9.16
C LYS A 116 -2.08 15.93 -8.36
N TRP A 117 -2.13 16.81 -7.36
CA TRP A 117 -0.98 17.12 -6.49
C TRP A 117 -0.53 15.91 -5.64
N ILE A 118 -1.39 14.90 -5.43
CA ILE A 118 -1.04 13.70 -4.66
C ILE A 118 -0.01 12.82 -5.37
N ARG A 119 0.17 12.99 -6.68
CA ARG A 119 0.98 12.10 -7.51
C ARG A 119 2.39 11.93 -7.00
N THR A 120 3.14 13.02 -6.84
CA THR A 120 4.55 12.94 -6.43
C THR A 120 4.69 12.41 -4.99
N PRO A 121 3.95 12.90 -4.00
CA PRO A 121 3.94 12.31 -2.65
C PRO A 121 3.58 10.81 -2.64
N ALA A 122 2.57 10.39 -3.42
CA ALA A 122 2.15 9.00 -3.49
C ALA A 122 3.21 8.10 -4.15
N ILE A 123 3.95 8.57 -5.15
CA ILE A 123 5.10 7.84 -5.72
C ILE A 123 6.20 7.64 -4.68
N ILE A 124 6.56 8.69 -3.94
CA ILE A 124 7.58 8.62 -2.88
C ILE A 124 7.16 7.62 -1.81
N TYR A 125 5.93 7.77 -1.31
CA TYR A 125 5.34 6.89 -0.31
C TYR A 125 5.34 5.42 -0.77
N SER A 126 4.74 5.15 -1.94
CA SER A 126 4.58 3.78 -2.44
C SER A 126 5.91 3.09 -2.71
N THR A 127 6.89 3.81 -3.25
CA THR A 127 8.24 3.28 -3.49
C THR A 127 8.93 2.93 -2.17
N HIS A 128 8.82 3.82 -1.17
CA HIS A 128 9.40 3.59 0.14
C HIS A 128 8.78 2.35 0.82
N VAL A 129 7.45 2.28 0.89
CA VAL A 129 6.74 1.15 1.54
C VAL A 129 7.03 -0.16 0.81
N ALA A 130 7.02 -0.15 -0.53
CA ALA A 130 7.36 -1.35 -1.28
C ALA A 130 8.78 -1.86 -0.96
N THR A 131 9.74 -0.95 -0.77
CA THR A 131 11.13 -1.30 -0.42
C THR A 131 11.24 -1.87 1.00
N THR A 132 10.57 -1.26 1.97
CA THR A 132 10.60 -1.73 3.37
C THR A 132 9.88 -3.06 3.53
N VAL A 133 8.67 -3.19 2.95
CA VAL A 133 7.89 -4.43 3.03
C VAL A 133 8.57 -5.55 2.25
N PHE A 134 9.17 -5.28 1.09
CA PHE A 134 9.99 -6.30 0.41
C PHE A 134 11.12 -6.82 1.31
N SER A 135 11.79 -5.92 2.05
CA SER A 135 12.84 -6.31 3.00
C SER A 135 12.28 -7.18 4.15
N ILE A 136 11.09 -6.85 4.65
CA ILE A 136 10.37 -7.63 5.67
C ILE A 136 10.00 -9.03 5.13
N LEU A 137 9.43 -9.12 3.91
CA LEU A 137 9.08 -10.40 3.29
C LEU A 137 10.31 -11.27 3.07
N ALA A 138 11.42 -10.69 2.61
CA ALA A 138 12.68 -11.41 2.47
C ALA A 138 13.18 -11.94 3.83
N HIS A 139 13.07 -11.14 4.88
CA HIS A 139 13.40 -11.59 6.23
C HIS A 139 12.50 -12.77 6.66
N ILE A 140 11.18 -12.68 6.48
CA ILE A 140 10.23 -13.75 6.81
C ILE A 140 10.53 -15.04 6.03
N LEU A 141 10.93 -14.95 4.76
CA LEU A 141 11.15 -16.12 3.91
C LEU A 141 12.51 -16.78 4.13
N PHE A 142 13.56 -16.01 4.42
CA PHE A 142 14.94 -16.50 4.37
C PHE A 142 15.68 -16.43 5.70
N HIS A 143 15.19 -15.69 6.69
CA HIS A 143 15.85 -15.63 7.99
C HIS A 143 15.66 -16.95 8.77
N ASP A 144 16.69 -17.34 9.51
CA ASP A 144 16.64 -18.47 10.44
C ASP A 144 16.12 -18.00 11.80
N PHE A 145 14.92 -18.45 12.14
CA PHE A 145 14.25 -18.11 13.40
C PHE A 145 14.55 -19.11 14.54
N SER A 146 15.37 -20.14 14.32
CA SER A 146 15.62 -21.18 15.34
C SER A 146 16.24 -20.65 16.64
N ALA A 147 17.00 -19.55 16.56
CA ALA A 147 17.64 -18.89 17.71
C ALA A 147 16.83 -17.72 18.29
N SER A 148 15.61 -17.48 17.81
CA SER A 148 14.78 -16.37 18.27
C SER A 148 14.20 -16.63 19.67
N LYS A 149 14.10 -15.58 20.48
CA LYS A 149 13.53 -15.67 21.85
C LYS A 149 12.03 -16.00 21.82
N HIS A 150 11.35 -15.53 20.79
CA HIS A 150 9.94 -15.79 20.52
C HIS A 150 9.83 -16.66 19.29
N GLN A 151 9.01 -17.71 19.34
CA GLN A 151 8.87 -18.66 18.23
C GLN A 151 8.48 -17.95 16.92
N GLY A 152 9.38 -17.99 15.94
CA GLY A 152 9.15 -17.51 14.58
C GLY A 152 8.56 -18.57 13.64
N PRO A 153 8.33 -18.22 12.37
CA PRO A 153 7.77 -19.14 11.38
C PRO A 153 8.89 -20.07 10.88
N GLU A 154 8.84 -21.34 11.27
CA GLU A 154 9.87 -22.32 10.92
C GLU A 154 9.50 -23.09 9.65
N THR A 155 8.23 -23.48 9.55
CA THR A 155 7.72 -24.23 8.41
C THR A 155 7.43 -23.31 7.22
N GLN A 156 7.48 -23.87 6.00
CA GLN A 156 7.11 -23.12 4.79
C GLN A 156 5.66 -22.62 4.85
N GLN A 157 4.75 -23.38 5.46
CA GLN A 157 3.36 -22.97 5.61
C GLN A 157 3.22 -21.75 6.53
N GLU A 158 3.87 -21.76 7.71
CA GLU A 158 3.86 -20.61 8.63
C GLU A 158 4.46 -19.36 7.97
N ARG A 159 5.57 -19.52 7.23
CA ARG A 159 6.18 -18.41 6.47
C ARG A 159 5.23 -17.84 5.44
N LEU A 160 4.55 -18.69 4.66
CA LEU A 160 3.57 -18.25 3.66
C LEU A 160 2.34 -17.59 4.30
N THR A 161 1.88 -18.10 5.45
CA THR A 161 0.80 -17.46 6.22
C THR A 161 1.21 -16.06 6.67
N LEU A 162 2.41 -15.89 7.22
CA LEU A 162 2.88 -14.58 7.66
C LEU A 162 3.12 -13.63 6.46
N VAL A 163 3.69 -14.13 5.36
CA VAL A 163 3.80 -13.39 4.10
C VAL A 163 2.44 -12.91 3.61
N ALA A 164 1.39 -13.74 3.69
CA ALA A 164 0.05 -13.35 3.26
C ALA A 164 -0.54 -12.20 4.09
N ILE A 165 -0.16 -12.08 5.36
CA ILE A 165 -0.57 -10.94 6.23
C ILE A 165 0.13 -9.65 5.79
N TYR A 166 1.42 -9.73 5.45
CA TYR A 166 2.20 -8.58 4.99
C TYR A 166 1.95 -8.20 3.51
N ALA A 167 1.52 -9.15 2.68
CA ALA A 167 1.39 -8.98 1.23
C ALA A 167 0.48 -7.81 0.81
N PRO A 168 -0.67 -7.52 1.44
CA PRO A 168 -1.49 -6.35 1.10
C PRO A 168 -0.71 -5.03 1.19
N TYR A 169 0.18 -4.90 2.17
CA TYR A 169 1.04 -3.73 2.36
C TYR A 169 2.17 -3.63 1.33
N LEU A 170 2.37 -4.64 0.49
CA LEU A 170 3.23 -4.54 -0.70
C LEU A 170 2.41 -4.31 -1.96
N LEU A 171 1.34 -5.09 -2.14
CA LEU A 171 0.52 -5.08 -3.35
C LEU A 171 -0.20 -3.74 -3.56
N ILE A 172 -0.77 -3.16 -2.49
CA ILE A 172 -1.51 -1.89 -2.60
C ILE A 172 -0.56 -0.73 -2.91
N PRO A 173 0.58 -0.54 -2.21
CA PRO A 173 1.57 0.46 -2.59
C PRO A 173 2.09 0.28 -4.02
N ILE A 174 2.35 -0.95 -4.47
CA ILE A 174 2.72 -1.19 -5.87
C ILE A 174 1.61 -0.73 -6.82
N LEU A 175 0.34 -1.05 -6.52
CA LEU A 175 -0.80 -0.59 -7.32
C LEU A 175 -0.92 0.94 -7.33
N ILE A 176 -0.67 1.61 -6.20
CA ILE A 176 -0.60 3.07 -6.11
C ILE A 176 0.51 3.59 -7.03
N LEU A 177 1.72 3.02 -6.94
CA LEU A 177 2.86 3.41 -7.75
C LEU A 177 2.55 3.31 -9.25
N PHE A 178 2.07 2.15 -9.71
CA PHE A 178 1.66 1.96 -11.09
C PHE A 178 0.56 2.95 -11.50
N THR A 179 -0.43 3.18 -10.64
CA THR A 179 -1.48 4.17 -10.93
C THR A 179 -0.87 5.57 -11.11
N MET A 180 -0.02 6.03 -10.19
CA MET A 180 0.58 7.36 -10.27
C MET A 180 1.55 7.54 -11.45
N LEU A 181 2.17 6.46 -11.94
CA LEU A 181 3.07 6.50 -13.08
C LEU A 181 2.33 6.48 -14.42
N TYR A 182 1.30 5.65 -14.56
CA TYR A 182 0.70 5.33 -15.85
C TYR A 182 -0.69 5.94 -16.08
N SER A 183 -1.40 6.35 -15.02
CA SER A 183 -2.74 6.93 -15.13
C SER A 183 -2.72 8.33 -15.77
N PRO A 184 -3.40 8.55 -16.92
CA PRO A 184 -3.51 9.86 -17.54
C PRO A 184 -4.14 10.94 -16.64
N GLN A 185 -4.98 10.53 -15.68
CA GLN A 185 -5.66 11.39 -14.71
C GLN A 185 -4.66 12.21 -13.88
N TYR A 186 -3.52 11.60 -13.54
CA TYR A 186 -2.48 12.20 -12.71
C TYR A 186 -1.33 12.83 -13.53
N ASN A 187 -1.22 12.54 -14.83
CA ASN A 187 -0.11 12.96 -15.70
C ASN A 187 -0.19 14.42 -16.23
N GLN A 188 -1.27 15.14 -15.96
CA GLN A 188 -1.47 16.51 -16.47
C GLN A 188 -0.80 17.55 -15.55
N VAL A 189 0.53 17.70 -15.66
CA VAL A 189 1.23 18.88 -15.14
C VAL A 189 0.74 20.10 -15.91
N GLU A 190 0.27 21.12 -15.20
CA GLU A 190 -0.14 22.39 -15.79
C GLU A 190 0.91 22.85 -16.81
N LYS A 191 0.50 22.97 -18.08
CA LYS A 191 1.20 23.83 -19.03
C LYS A 191 1.10 25.24 -18.46
N LYS A 192 2.00 25.62 -17.55
CA LYS A 192 2.17 27.01 -17.12
C LYS A 192 2.39 27.80 -18.39
N LYS A 193 1.37 28.57 -18.79
CA LYS A 193 1.47 29.58 -19.84
C LYS A 193 2.65 30.47 -19.45
N LYS A 194 3.79 30.32 -20.14
CA LYS A 194 4.80 31.37 -20.18
C LYS A 194 4.09 32.57 -20.81
N LYS A 195 3.72 33.53 -19.98
CA LYS A 195 3.41 34.90 -20.37
C LYS A 195 4.72 35.63 -20.55
#